data_AF-A0A932RS27-F1
#
_entry.id   AF-A0A932RS27-F1
#
_cell.length_a   1.000
_cell.length_b   1.000
_cell.length_c   1.000
_cell.angle_alpha   90.00
_cell.angle_beta   90.00
_cell.angle_gamma   90.00
#
_symmetry.space_group_name_H-M   'P 1'
#
loop_
_entity.id
_entity.type
_entity.pdbx_description
1 polymer ?
#
loop_
_entity_poly.entity_id
_entity_poly.type
_entity_poly.pdbx_seq_one_letter_code
_entity_poly.pdbx_strand_id
1 'polypeptide(L)'
;MPVDAVDPDSWGEDPLVLADAVWGPCYATGWTAASHWGLSEQVFRTTVIKTTQRVRQSAQHLLDSDFLLTHTSPESLTWGVRQEWRAERRVRIADPARTVVDVLDDLRLGGGTRLAAEILSAYLEEHDPDTLVRYGDRVGNRTVFKRLGFLGEQLGADQRLLADCEARPSAGFPLLDPTLPGRGARSSRWRLVVNLRLDNLEPS
;
A
#
# COMPACT_ATOMS: atom_id res chain seq x y z
N MET A 1 1.37 -47.22 7.54
CA MET A 1 2.11 -46.12 8.20
C MET A 1 3.25 -45.73 7.28
N PRO A 2 3.62 -44.43 7.16
CA PRO A 2 3.20 -43.23 7.93
C PRO A 2 2.22 -42.38 7.10
N VAL A 3 1.35 -41.45 7.57
CA VAL A 3 1.37 -40.44 8.66
C VAL A 3 2.57 -39.51 8.58
N ASP A 4 2.60 -38.71 7.52
CA ASP A 4 3.51 -37.57 7.46
C ASP A 4 3.04 -36.54 8.49
N ALA A 5 3.93 -36.31 9.44
CA ALA A 5 3.79 -35.37 10.53
C ALA A 5 3.70 -33.95 9.96
N VAL A 6 2.65 -33.24 10.31
CA VAL A 6 2.62 -31.77 10.22
C VAL A 6 3.72 -31.28 11.15
N ASP A 7 4.76 -30.69 10.56
CA ASP A 7 5.89 -30.12 11.28
C ASP A 7 5.39 -28.94 12.16
N PRO A 8 5.53 -28.99 13.49
CA PRO A 8 5.20 -27.89 14.38
C PRO A 8 6.08 -26.65 14.16
N ASP A 9 7.23 -26.76 13.47
CA ASP A 9 8.15 -25.65 13.23
C ASP A 9 7.76 -24.79 12.00
N SER A 10 6.93 -25.32 11.08
CA SER A 10 6.48 -24.56 9.90
C SER A 10 5.53 -23.40 10.22
N TRP A 11 5.06 -23.32 11.47
CA TRP A 11 4.16 -22.27 11.96
C TRP A 11 4.91 -20.99 12.36
N GLY A 12 6.22 -21.08 12.59
CA GLY A 12 7.05 -19.99 13.12
C GLY A 12 7.77 -19.12 12.08
N GLU A 13 7.80 -19.50 10.80
CA GLU A 13 8.73 -18.88 9.84
C GLU A 13 8.12 -17.87 8.85
N ASP A 14 6.85 -17.99 8.45
CA ASP A 14 6.24 -17.01 7.52
C ASP A 14 5.46 -15.92 8.28
N PRO A 15 5.92 -14.66 8.25
CA PRO A 15 5.24 -13.55 8.92
C PRO A 15 3.78 -13.36 8.46
N LEU A 16 3.43 -13.71 7.22
CA LEU A 16 2.07 -13.59 6.70
C LEU A 16 1.14 -14.64 7.32
N VAL A 17 1.62 -15.86 7.51
CA VAL A 17 0.87 -16.93 8.18
C VAL A 17 0.65 -16.59 9.65
N LEU A 18 1.69 -16.09 10.31
CA LEU A 18 1.61 -15.61 11.68
C LEU A 18 0.61 -14.45 11.82
N ALA A 19 0.66 -13.49 10.90
CA ALA A 19 -0.25 -12.35 10.91
C ALA A 19 -1.73 -12.72 10.70
N ASP A 20 -2.03 -13.66 9.80
CA ASP A 20 -3.41 -14.13 9.59
C ASP A 20 -3.94 -14.89 10.81
N ALA A 21 -3.08 -15.68 11.48
CA ALA A 21 -3.46 -16.40 12.69
C ALA A 21 -3.75 -15.48 13.89
N VAL A 22 -2.98 -14.41 14.07
CA VAL A 22 -3.09 -13.53 15.24
C VAL A 22 -4.05 -12.36 15.01
N TRP A 23 -3.98 -11.73 13.83
CA TRP A 23 -4.74 -10.52 13.51
C TRP A 23 -5.82 -10.74 12.45
N GLY A 24 -6.14 -11.99 12.10
CA GLY A 24 -7.26 -12.31 11.22
C GLY A 24 -8.62 -11.85 11.78
N PRO A 25 -9.58 -11.44 10.93
CA PRO A 25 -9.48 -11.23 9.49
C PRO A 25 -8.58 -10.05 9.10
N CYS A 26 -7.61 -10.30 8.20
CA CYS A 26 -6.66 -9.31 7.73
C CYS A 26 -6.22 -9.58 6.27
N TYR A 27 -5.42 -8.66 5.73
CA TYR A 27 -4.66 -8.82 4.49
C TYR A 27 -3.34 -8.05 4.56
N ALA A 28 -2.33 -8.53 3.83
CA ALA A 28 -1.07 -7.81 3.64
C ALA A 28 -1.17 -6.76 2.53
N THR A 29 -0.52 -5.62 2.72
CA THR A 29 -0.52 -4.50 1.77
C THR A 29 0.81 -3.74 1.83
N GLY A 30 0.89 -2.51 1.33
CA GLY A 30 2.08 -1.67 1.43
C GLY A 30 3.30 -2.28 0.74
N TRP A 31 4.49 -2.03 1.29
CA TRP A 31 5.73 -2.60 0.76
C TRP A 31 5.76 -4.15 0.78
N THR A 32 5.01 -4.79 1.68
CA THR A 32 4.90 -6.26 1.72
C THR A 32 4.20 -6.81 0.47
N ALA A 33 3.06 -6.22 0.10
CA ALA A 33 2.37 -6.61 -1.13
C ALA A 33 3.13 -6.14 -2.37
N ALA A 34 3.75 -4.96 -2.33
CA ALA A 34 4.54 -4.45 -3.45
C ALA A 34 5.69 -5.39 -3.81
N SER A 35 6.45 -5.84 -2.80
CA SER A 35 7.51 -6.84 -3.00
C SER A 35 6.95 -8.17 -3.51
N HIS A 36 5.81 -8.63 -2.98
CA HIS A 36 5.18 -9.86 -3.45
C HIS A 36 4.79 -9.83 -4.94
N TRP A 37 4.33 -8.67 -5.43
CA TRP A 37 3.92 -8.48 -6.82
C TRP A 37 5.02 -7.97 -7.75
N GLY A 38 6.26 -7.80 -7.26
CA GLY A 38 7.34 -7.24 -8.07
C GLY A 38 7.21 -5.75 -8.38
N LEU A 39 6.37 -5.01 -7.65
CA LEU A 39 6.25 -3.55 -7.78
C LEU A 39 7.41 -2.80 -7.13
N SER A 40 8.25 -3.49 -6.36
CA SER A 40 9.51 -2.99 -5.82
C SER A 40 10.44 -4.16 -5.49
N GLU A 41 11.74 -3.98 -5.74
CA GLU A 41 12.78 -4.94 -5.33
C GLU A 41 13.31 -4.69 -3.91
N GLN A 42 12.89 -3.61 -3.27
CA GLN A 42 13.38 -3.26 -1.93
C GLN A 42 12.91 -4.29 -0.89
N VAL A 43 13.86 -4.83 -0.12
CA VAL A 43 13.60 -5.80 0.95
C VAL A 43 13.32 -5.08 2.26
N PHE A 44 12.14 -5.30 2.84
CA PHE A 44 11.75 -4.79 4.15
C PHE A 44 11.63 -5.92 5.17
N ARG A 45 12.17 -5.71 6.37
CA ARG A 45 12.02 -6.67 7.49
C ARG A 45 10.62 -6.65 8.11
N THR A 46 9.94 -5.51 8.03
CA THR A 46 8.63 -5.31 8.63
C THR A 46 7.51 -5.75 7.68
N THR A 47 6.55 -6.51 8.18
CA THR A 47 5.37 -6.95 7.42
C THR A 47 4.19 -6.00 7.65
N VAL A 48 3.62 -5.46 6.58
CA VAL A 48 2.49 -4.51 6.64
C VAL A 48 1.17 -5.25 6.53
N ILE A 49 0.32 -5.08 7.54
CA ILE A 49 -0.97 -5.77 7.64
C ILE A 49 -2.09 -4.78 7.92
N LYS A 50 -3.18 -4.88 7.15
CA LYS A 50 -4.46 -4.25 7.47
C LYS A 50 -5.40 -5.29 8.09
N THR A 51 -5.92 -5.02 9.28
CA THR A 51 -6.78 -5.95 10.06
C THR A 51 -8.10 -5.32 10.46
N THR A 52 -9.17 -6.11 10.55
CA THR A 52 -10.46 -5.66 11.11
C THR A 52 -10.46 -5.61 12.63
N GLN A 53 -9.45 -6.18 13.27
CA GLN A 53 -9.29 -6.08 14.72
C GLN A 53 -8.87 -4.66 15.11
N ARG A 54 -9.27 -4.24 16.32
CA ARG A 54 -8.88 -2.94 16.85
C ARG A 54 -7.37 -2.86 17.08
N VAL A 55 -6.69 -1.97 16.35
CA VAL A 55 -5.26 -1.71 16.51
C VAL A 55 -5.04 -0.61 17.55
N ARG A 56 -4.39 -0.94 18.67
CA ARG A 56 -4.00 0.05 19.71
C ARG A 56 -2.60 0.62 19.48
N GLN A 57 -1.70 -0.21 18.99
CA GLN A 57 -0.32 0.13 18.65
C GLN A 57 -0.06 -0.44 17.26
N SER A 58 0.42 0.41 16.34
CA SER A 58 0.65 0.01 14.95
C SER A 58 1.90 -0.84 14.80
N ALA A 59 3.02 -0.43 15.40
CA ALA A 59 4.22 -1.25 15.45
C ALA A 59 4.03 -2.38 16.46
N GLN A 60 4.19 -3.62 16.01
CA GLN A 60 4.14 -4.82 16.83
C GLN A 60 5.37 -5.68 16.53
N HIS A 61 5.85 -6.38 17.55
CA HIS A 61 6.91 -7.37 17.41
C HIS A 61 6.37 -8.70 17.95
N LEU A 62 6.49 -9.75 17.16
CA LEU A 62 5.98 -11.08 17.51
C LEU A 62 6.95 -12.14 16.97
N LEU A 63 7.39 -13.03 17.86
CA LEU A 63 8.51 -13.93 17.60
C LEU A 63 9.72 -13.11 17.12
N ASP A 64 10.31 -13.44 15.97
CA ASP A 64 11.43 -12.71 15.38
C ASP A 64 11.01 -11.79 14.21
N SER A 65 9.72 -11.42 14.16
CA SER A 65 9.13 -10.63 13.06
C SER A 65 8.53 -9.31 13.53
N ASP A 66 8.79 -8.26 12.74
CA ASP A 66 8.22 -6.94 12.95
C ASP A 66 6.98 -6.73 12.07
N PHE A 67 5.96 -6.09 12.61
CA PHE A 67 4.70 -5.81 11.93
C PHE A 67 4.32 -4.34 12.02
N LEU A 68 3.78 -3.82 10.93
CA LEU A 68 3.08 -2.53 10.88
C LEU A 68 1.59 -2.78 10.65
N LEU A 69 0.80 -2.64 11.71
CA LEU A 69 -0.63 -2.86 11.71
C LEU A 69 -1.41 -1.57 11.48
N THR A 70 -2.43 -1.66 10.63
CA THR A 70 -3.43 -0.61 10.46
C THR A 70 -4.83 -1.22 10.50
N HIS A 71 -5.78 -0.53 11.13
CA HIS A 71 -7.17 -0.99 11.14
C HIS A 71 -7.83 -0.77 9.77
N THR A 72 -8.71 -1.69 9.37
CA THR A 72 -9.54 -1.59 8.16
C THR A 72 -10.96 -2.10 8.42
N SER A 73 -11.93 -1.71 7.59
CA SER A 73 -13.30 -2.22 7.73
C SER A 73 -13.41 -3.66 7.20
N PRO A 74 -14.37 -4.47 7.70
CA PRO A 74 -14.66 -5.78 7.12
C PRO A 74 -14.99 -5.73 5.62
N GLU A 75 -15.68 -4.68 5.18
CA GLU A 75 -15.99 -4.43 3.77
C GLU A 75 -14.73 -4.30 2.91
N SER A 76 -13.65 -3.74 3.45
CA SER A 76 -12.38 -3.55 2.71
C SER A 76 -11.69 -4.88 2.35
N LEU A 77 -12.05 -6.00 3.00
CA LEU A 77 -11.55 -7.33 2.65
C LEU A 77 -12.24 -7.95 1.43
N THR A 78 -13.32 -7.36 0.94
CA THR A 78 -14.19 -7.95 -0.09
C THR A 78 -13.79 -7.61 -1.53
N TRP A 79 -12.76 -6.79 -1.72
CA TRP A 79 -12.32 -6.32 -3.03
C TRP A 79 -10.83 -6.03 -3.04
N GLY A 80 -10.20 -6.12 -4.22
CA GLY A 80 -8.78 -5.79 -4.38
C GLY A 80 -7.84 -6.65 -3.52
N VAL A 81 -8.27 -7.85 -3.12
CA VAL A 81 -7.53 -8.76 -2.26
C VAL A 81 -7.56 -10.14 -2.89
N ARG A 82 -6.39 -10.77 -3.00
CA ARG A 82 -6.17 -12.11 -3.54
C ARG A 82 -5.83 -13.09 -2.42
N GLN A 83 -6.22 -14.35 -2.60
CA GLN A 83 -5.78 -15.45 -1.73
C GLN A 83 -4.53 -16.07 -2.33
N GLU A 84 -3.44 -16.05 -1.57
CA GLU A 84 -2.15 -16.59 -1.98
C GLU A 84 -1.73 -17.70 -1.01
N TRP A 85 -1.18 -18.78 -1.57
CA TRP A 85 -0.71 -19.92 -0.79
C TRP A 85 0.65 -19.60 -0.17
N ARG A 86 0.75 -19.82 1.15
CA ARG A 86 1.98 -19.79 1.94
C ARG A 86 2.07 -21.10 2.69
N ALA A 87 2.95 -21.99 2.23
CA ALA A 87 2.97 -23.39 2.63
C ALA A 87 1.56 -24.00 2.56
N GLU A 88 1.01 -24.45 3.69
CA GLU A 88 -0.30 -25.10 3.77
C GLU A 88 -1.46 -24.15 4.09
N ARG A 89 -1.21 -22.82 4.17
CA ARG A 89 -2.24 -21.82 4.49
C ARG A 89 -2.47 -20.85 3.35
N ARG A 90 -3.72 -20.38 3.22
CA ARG A 90 -4.07 -19.27 2.34
C ARG A 90 -4.09 -17.98 3.15
N VAL A 91 -3.26 -17.04 2.74
CA VAL A 91 -3.24 -15.69 3.28
C VAL A 91 -3.85 -14.72 2.28
N ARG A 92 -4.33 -13.58 2.76
CA ARG A 92 -4.87 -12.51 1.91
C ARG A 92 -3.79 -11.47 1.63
N ILE A 93 -3.62 -11.08 0.38
CA ILE A 93 -2.69 -10.02 -0.03
C ILE A 93 -3.47 -9.05 -0.95
N ALA A 94 -3.32 -7.75 -0.71
CA ALA A 94 -3.81 -6.72 -1.63
C ALA A 94 -3.30 -7.01 -3.05
N ASP A 95 -4.13 -6.94 -4.07
CA ASP A 95 -3.66 -7.07 -5.46
C ASP A 95 -2.80 -5.86 -5.87
N PRO A 96 -2.15 -5.85 -7.05
CA PRO A 96 -1.27 -4.75 -7.45
C PRO A 96 -1.94 -3.37 -7.38
N ALA A 97 -3.18 -3.25 -7.85
CA ALA A 97 -3.89 -1.97 -7.86
C ALA A 97 -4.27 -1.51 -6.44
N ARG A 98 -4.73 -2.44 -5.60
CA ARG A 98 -5.05 -2.16 -4.20
C ARG A 98 -3.80 -1.79 -3.42
N THR A 99 -2.67 -2.42 -3.72
CA THR A 99 -1.35 -2.10 -3.13
C THR A 99 -0.98 -0.65 -3.37
N VAL A 100 -1.04 -0.19 -4.63
CA VAL A 100 -0.79 1.22 -5.00
C VAL A 100 -1.75 2.14 -4.25
N VAL A 101 -3.06 1.85 -4.29
CA VAL A 101 -4.07 2.70 -3.65
C VAL A 101 -3.91 2.78 -2.14
N ASP A 102 -3.58 1.68 -1.47
CA ASP A 102 -3.33 1.66 -0.03
C ASP A 102 -2.08 2.47 0.35
N VAL A 103 -1.01 2.37 -0.45
CA VAL A 103 0.21 3.18 -0.25
C VAL A 103 -0.10 4.67 -0.45
N LEU A 104 -0.86 5.03 -1.47
CA LEU A 104 -1.24 6.43 -1.71
C LEU A 104 -2.24 6.95 -0.66
N ASP A 105 -3.06 6.10 -0.05
CA ASP A 105 -3.93 6.46 1.06
C ASP A 105 -3.12 6.77 2.33
N ASP A 106 -2.15 5.91 2.65
CA ASP A 106 -1.24 6.03 3.78
C ASP A 106 0.21 5.75 3.38
N LEU A 107 0.97 6.83 3.12
CA LEU A 107 2.36 6.74 2.67
C LEU A 107 3.29 6.06 3.67
N ARG A 108 2.89 5.92 4.94
CA ARG A 108 3.66 5.13 5.92
C ARG A 108 3.74 3.66 5.52
N LEU A 109 2.75 3.13 4.79
CA LEU A 109 2.72 1.75 4.31
C LEU A 109 3.67 1.51 3.13
N GLY A 110 4.06 2.57 2.44
CA GLY A 110 5.02 2.55 1.34
C GLY A 110 6.31 3.30 1.67
N GLY A 111 6.68 3.46 2.94
CA GLY A 111 7.97 4.04 3.32
C GLY A 111 8.17 5.51 2.95
N GLY A 112 7.10 6.23 2.62
CA GLY A 112 7.11 7.60 2.13
C GLY A 112 6.87 7.72 0.62
N THR A 113 6.97 8.94 0.11
CA THR A 113 6.58 9.28 -1.27
C THR A 113 7.49 8.65 -2.33
N ARG A 114 8.78 8.44 -2.05
CA ARG A 114 9.72 7.90 -3.04
C ARG A 114 9.37 6.48 -3.46
N LEU A 115 9.24 5.58 -2.50
CA LEU A 115 8.84 4.20 -2.78
C LEU A 115 7.38 4.14 -3.27
N ALA A 116 6.49 5.05 -2.83
CA ALA A 116 5.17 5.16 -3.43
C ALA A 116 5.20 5.50 -4.93
N ALA A 117 6.12 6.38 -5.36
CA ALA A 117 6.32 6.71 -6.76
C ALA A 117 6.90 5.53 -7.55
N GLU A 118 7.87 4.79 -6.98
CA GLU A 118 8.41 3.56 -7.57
C GLU A 118 7.32 2.50 -7.79
N ILE A 119 6.54 2.19 -6.75
CA ILE A 119 5.43 1.24 -6.80
C ILE A 119 4.39 1.66 -7.85
N LEU A 120 4.09 2.97 -7.94
CA LEU A 120 3.18 3.49 -8.95
C LEU A 120 3.77 3.37 -10.36
N SER A 121 5.05 3.69 -10.56
CA SER A 121 5.72 3.57 -11.86
C SER A 121 5.67 2.14 -12.37
N ALA A 122 6.11 1.19 -11.55
CA ALA A 122 6.07 -0.24 -11.89
C ALA A 122 4.65 -0.71 -12.23
N TYR A 123 3.64 -0.24 -11.48
CA TYR A 123 2.25 -0.56 -11.79
C TYR A 123 1.82 -0.02 -13.16
N LEU A 124 2.16 1.24 -13.48
CA LEU A 124 1.75 1.89 -14.72
C LEU A 124 2.40 1.28 -15.97
N GLU A 125 3.53 0.58 -15.82
CA GLU A 125 4.20 -0.13 -16.91
C GLU A 125 3.48 -1.42 -17.32
N GLU A 126 2.85 -2.12 -16.37
CA GLU A 126 2.30 -3.47 -16.59
C GLU A 126 0.78 -3.58 -16.45
N HIS A 127 0.13 -2.56 -15.89
CA HIS A 127 -1.28 -2.64 -15.49
C HIS A 127 -2.13 -1.46 -15.95
N ASP A 128 -3.44 -1.71 -16.06
CA ASP A 128 -4.43 -0.72 -16.44
C ASP A 128 -4.64 0.35 -15.34
N PRO A 129 -4.37 1.63 -15.62
CA PRO A 129 -4.57 2.72 -14.67
C PRO A 129 -6.04 2.95 -14.28
N ASP A 130 -7.01 2.57 -15.13
CA ASP A 130 -8.44 2.73 -14.81
C ASP A 130 -8.82 1.96 -13.54
N THR A 131 -8.11 0.86 -13.24
CA THR A 131 -8.33 0.10 -12.00
C THR A 131 -7.94 0.89 -10.76
N LEU A 132 -6.88 1.71 -10.81
CA LEU A 132 -6.51 2.60 -9.70
C LEU A 132 -7.61 3.63 -9.42
N VAL A 133 -8.24 4.15 -10.47
CA VAL A 133 -9.34 5.10 -10.35
C VAL A 133 -10.54 4.46 -9.66
N ARG A 134 -10.98 3.27 -10.12
CA ARG A 134 -12.08 2.53 -9.50
C ARG A 134 -11.80 2.20 -8.03
N TYR A 135 -10.57 1.81 -7.72
CA TYR A 135 -10.17 1.42 -6.36
C TYR A 135 -10.03 2.63 -5.44
N GLY A 136 -9.52 3.76 -5.94
CA GLY A 136 -9.51 5.03 -5.22
C GLY A 136 -10.91 5.51 -4.86
N ASP A 137 -11.90 5.32 -5.74
CA ASP A 137 -13.30 5.68 -5.46
C ASP A 137 -13.88 4.82 -4.33
N ARG A 138 -13.50 3.54 -4.24
CA ARG A 138 -13.91 2.64 -3.14
C ARG A 138 -13.29 3.00 -1.79
N VAL A 139 -12.07 3.54 -1.75
CA VAL A 139 -11.43 3.97 -0.49
C VAL A 139 -12.14 5.16 0.13
N GLY A 140 -12.72 6.05 -0.68
CA GLY A 140 -13.44 7.23 -0.21
C GLY A 140 -12.55 8.38 0.31
N ASN A 141 -11.24 8.15 0.51
CA ASN A 141 -10.28 9.20 0.81
C ASN A 141 -9.82 9.91 -0.47
N ARG A 142 -10.36 11.12 -0.71
CA ARG A 142 -10.02 11.93 -1.88
C ARG A 142 -8.54 12.37 -1.94
N THR A 143 -7.78 12.24 -0.86
CA THR A 143 -6.32 12.49 -0.87
C THR A 143 -5.57 11.53 -1.79
N VAL A 144 -6.09 10.30 -1.97
CA VAL A 144 -5.52 9.31 -2.91
C VAL A 144 -5.42 9.89 -4.31
N PHE A 145 -6.50 10.49 -4.84
CA PHE A 145 -6.51 11.07 -6.19
C PHE A 145 -5.56 12.26 -6.34
N LYS A 146 -5.34 13.03 -5.28
CA LYS A 146 -4.39 14.13 -5.29
C LYS A 146 -2.96 13.63 -5.42
N ARG A 147 -2.60 12.61 -4.62
CA ARG A 147 -1.28 11.98 -4.65
C ARG A 147 -1.05 11.21 -5.95
N LEU A 148 -2.05 10.45 -6.40
CA LEU A 148 -2.04 9.72 -7.67
C LEU A 148 -1.84 10.67 -8.86
N GLY A 149 -2.61 11.76 -8.92
CA GLY A 149 -2.50 12.74 -10.00
C GLY A 149 -1.15 13.47 -9.97
N PHE A 150 -0.70 13.89 -8.80
CA PHE A 150 0.60 14.55 -8.65
C PHE A 150 1.76 13.63 -9.07
N LEU A 151 1.83 12.42 -8.52
CA LEU A 151 2.91 11.47 -8.85
C LEU A 151 2.80 10.97 -10.29
N GLY A 152 1.60 10.67 -10.76
CA GLY A 152 1.35 10.31 -12.16
C GLY A 152 1.81 11.39 -13.12
N GLU A 153 1.59 12.68 -12.82
CA GLU A 153 2.09 13.79 -13.64
C GLU A 153 3.62 13.83 -13.66
N GLN A 154 4.30 13.59 -12.53
CA GLN A 154 5.76 13.52 -12.49
C GLN A 154 6.31 12.33 -13.27
N LEU A 155 5.59 11.20 -13.28
CA LEU A 155 5.95 9.97 -13.99
C LEU A 155 5.54 9.97 -15.47
N GLY A 156 4.91 11.05 -15.97
CA GLY A 156 4.47 11.13 -17.37
C GLY A 156 3.28 10.22 -17.71
N ALA A 157 2.40 9.95 -16.74
CA ALA A 157 1.19 9.16 -16.95
C ALA A 157 0.24 9.78 -17.97
N ASP A 158 -0.60 8.95 -18.58
CA ASP A 158 -1.60 9.37 -19.58
C ASP A 158 -2.53 10.48 -19.04
N GLN A 159 -2.84 11.43 -19.92
CA GLN A 159 -3.77 12.53 -19.67
C GLN A 159 -5.14 12.07 -19.21
N ARG A 160 -5.61 10.89 -19.64
CA ARG A 160 -6.89 10.35 -19.16
C ARG A 160 -6.86 10.09 -17.65
N LEU A 161 -5.80 9.44 -17.15
CA LEU A 161 -5.63 9.19 -15.71
C LEU A 161 -5.55 10.51 -14.92
N LEU A 162 -4.79 11.48 -15.45
CA LEU A 162 -4.65 12.80 -14.82
C LEU A 162 -5.99 13.53 -14.75
N ALA A 163 -6.76 13.52 -15.85
CA ALA A 163 -8.09 14.12 -15.90
C ALA A 163 -9.05 13.45 -14.90
N ASP A 164 -9.01 12.11 -14.80
CA ASP A 164 -9.80 11.36 -13.82
C ASP A 164 -9.44 11.74 -12.37
N CYS A 165 -8.16 11.93 -12.06
CA CYS A 165 -7.72 12.38 -10.75
C CYS A 165 -8.18 13.82 -10.46
N GLU A 166 -8.08 14.72 -11.44
CA GLU A 166 -8.46 16.13 -11.33
C GLU A 166 -9.98 16.31 -11.14
N ALA A 167 -10.78 15.42 -11.72
CA ALA A 167 -12.24 15.40 -11.62
C ALA A 167 -12.77 15.00 -10.22
N ARG A 168 -11.90 14.58 -9.28
CA ARG A 168 -12.30 14.11 -7.93
C ARG A 168 -11.81 15.05 -6.80
N PRO A 169 -12.07 16.37 -6.87
CA PRO A 169 -11.46 17.33 -5.96
C PRO A 169 -12.01 17.21 -4.53
N SER A 170 -11.15 17.52 -3.57
CA SER A 170 -11.54 17.90 -2.20
C SER A 170 -10.92 19.25 -1.84
N ALA A 171 -11.55 20.02 -0.93
CA ALA A 171 -11.15 21.40 -0.63
C ALA A 171 -9.77 21.55 0.02
N GLY A 172 -9.34 20.56 0.83
CA GLY A 172 -8.12 20.65 1.64
C GLY A 172 -6.82 20.63 0.84
N PHE A 173 -5.73 21.01 1.48
CA PHE A 173 -4.36 20.86 0.94
C PHE A 173 -3.56 19.93 1.85
N PRO A 174 -3.77 18.60 1.79
CA PRO A 174 -2.97 17.69 2.58
C PRO A 174 -1.50 17.76 2.15
N LEU A 175 -0.60 17.36 3.05
CA LEU A 175 0.79 17.11 2.69
C LEU A 175 0.85 16.02 1.62
N LEU A 176 1.71 16.20 0.63
CA LEU A 176 2.10 15.13 -0.28
C LEU A 176 2.59 13.96 0.57
N ASP A 177 3.57 14.22 1.44
CA ASP A 177 4.15 13.24 2.35
C ASP A 177 3.89 13.57 3.83
N PRO A 178 2.97 12.89 4.52
CA PRO A 178 2.76 13.08 5.95
C PRO A 178 3.89 12.51 6.83
N THR A 179 4.85 11.75 6.28
CA THR A 179 6.02 11.25 7.03
C THR A 179 7.16 12.26 7.08
N LEU A 180 7.04 13.38 6.37
CA LEU A 180 8.04 14.45 6.31
C LEU A 180 7.55 15.72 7.03
N PRO A 181 8.45 16.64 7.41
CA PRO A 181 8.06 17.94 7.95
C PRO A 181 7.08 18.68 7.03
N GLY A 182 6.07 19.34 7.61
CA GLY A 182 4.96 19.94 6.86
C GLY A 182 5.25 21.25 6.12
N ARG A 183 6.48 21.51 5.68
CA ARG A 183 6.87 22.72 4.94
C ARG A 183 7.13 22.38 3.48
N GLY A 184 6.45 23.06 2.56
CA GLY A 184 6.54 22.77 1.14
C GLY A 184 5.80 23.77 0.25
N ALA A 185 6.02 23.67 -1.05
CA ALA A 185 5.31 24.48 -2.04
C ALA A 185 3.87 23.97 -2.21
N ARG A 186 2.92 24.85 -2.51
CA ARG A 186 1.53 24.43 -2.79
C ARG A 186 1.39 24.10 -4.27
N SER A 187 0.98 22.88 -4.59
CA SER A 187 0.45 22.54 -5.91
C SER A 187 -1.02 22.92 -5.95
N SER A 188 -1.37 23.96 -6.73
CA SER A 188 -2.76 24.40 -6.90
C SER A 188 -3.59 23.38 -7.69
N ARG A 189 -3.00 22.81 -8.75
CA ARG A 189 -3.60 21.78 -9.61
C ARG A 189 -4.07 20.58 -8.79
N TRP A 190 -3.16 19.98 -8.03
CA TRP A 190 -3.45 18.77 -7.26
C TRP A 190 -3.94 19.05 -5.83
N ARG A 191 -3.98 20.33 -5.44
CA ARG A 191 -4.36 20.78 -4.10
C ARG A 191 -3.58 20.03 -3.00
N LEU A 192 -2.26 20.04 -3.12
CA LEU A 192 -1.32 19.43 -2.18
C LEU A 192 -0.29 20.45 -1.68
N VAL A 193 0.28 20.18 -0.50
CA VAL A 193 1.54 20.78 -0.09
C VAL A 193 2.66 19.81 -0.42
N VAL A 194 3.45 20.13 -1.43
CA VAL A 194 4.61 19.36 -1.88
C VAL A 194 5.77 19.64 -0.92
N ASN A 195 5.84 18.85 0.15
CA ASN A 195 6.84 18.93 1.21
C ASN A 195 8.02 17.95 1.00
N LEU A 196 8.26 17.60 -0.25
CA LEU A 196 9.42 16.84 -0.74
C LEU A 196 10.15 17.71 -1.76
N ARG A 197 11.49 17.66 -1.81
CA ARG A 197 12.22 18.29 -2.91
C ARG A 197 12.19 17.35 -4.13
N LEU A 198 11.79 17.87 -5.29
CA LEU A 198 11.45 17.10 -6.49
C LEU A 198 12.66 16.44 -7.17
N ASP A 199 13.86 16.99 -6.97
CA ASP A 199 15.15 16.40 -7.33
C ASP A 199 15.38 15.01 -6.70
N ASN A 200 14.61 14.62 -5.68
CA ASN A 200 14.70 13.29 -5.05
C ASN A 200 13.79 12.22 -5.68
N LEU A 201 13.00 12.56 -6.70
CA LEU A 201 12.09 11.62 -7.39
C LEU A 201 12.71 10.98 -8.64
N GLU A 202 13.85 11.46 -9.12
CA GLU A 202 14.58 10.82 -10.21
C GLU A 202 15.16 9.47 -9.72
N PRO A 203 14.97 8.37 -10.47
CA PRO A 203 15.66 7.13 -10.17
C PRO A 203 17.17 7.34 -10.33
N SER A 204 17.95 6.80 -9.39
CA SER A 204 19.42 6.82 -9.44
C SER A 204 19.95 5.80 -10.44
#